data_AF-A0A9Q0T667-F1
#
_entry.id   AF-A0A9Q0T667-F1
#
_cell.length_a   1.000
_cell.length_b   1.000
_cell.length_c   1.000
_cell.angle_alpha   90.00
_cell.angle_beta   90.00
_cell.angle_gamma   90.00
#
_symmetry.space_group_name_H-M   'P 1'
#
loop_
_entity.id
_entity.type
_entity.pdbx_description
1 polymer ?
#
loop_
_entity_poly.entity_id
_entity_poly.type
_entity_poly.pdbx_seq_one_letter_code
_entity_poly.pdbx_strand_id
1 'polypeptide(L)'
;MEIARTKCSLGYGKPPWIFKGRALYQLHLVKSEIARAFIPKEFRLVEAFGYTLGGFFLASYEDSPAGVFDELVVIAGIVWNPPTSCAWAARVLVNSGDACDHGRKDVGLPSQVAKFSKKITATPKQRKSKFNGFLDTIGFGTASSSMKDCIDVLVTETNGPSETDICNIKLTTSVPGVKFDEWKGPAIRMSLPSFSGRTEYNPNLLKYSCSIECRRQHQPLILNLTHFD
;
A
#
# COMPACT_ATOMS: atom_id res chain seq x y z
N MET A 1 -10.79 -29.36 -28.82
CA MET A 1 -9.73 -29.75 -27.86
C MET A 1 -9.00 -28.48 -27.49
N GLU A 2 -9.53 -27.76 -26.50
CA GLU A 2 -8.89 -26.53 -26.01
C GLU A 2 -7.68 -26.93 -25.18
N ILE A 3 -6.50 -26.54 -25.65
CA ILE A 3 -5.26 -26.72 -24.92
C ILE A 3 -5.30 -25.70 -23.78
N ALA A 4 -5.66 -26.19 -22.59
CA ALA A 4 -5.44 -25.49 -21.35
C ALA A 4 -3.95 -25.08 -21.31
N ARG A 5 -3.69 -23.78 -21.48
CA ARG A 5 -2.35 -23.22 -21.31
C ARG A 5 -1.98 -23.43 -19.85
N THR A 6 -1.22 -24.48 -19.61
CA THR A 6 -0.41 -24.66 -18.41
C THR A 6 0.40 -23.37 -18.27
N LYS A 7 0.09 -22.54 -17.26
CA LYS A 7 0.93 -21.39 -16.88
C LYS A 7 2.27 -21.98 -16.48
N CYS A 8 3.16 -22.11 -17.45
CA CYS A 8 4.56 -22.41 -17.21
C CYS A 8 5.10 -21.23 -16.41
N SER A 9 5.72 -21.52 -15.26
CA SER A 9 6.34 -20.55 -14.35
C SER A 9 7.55 -19.88 -15.00
N LEU A 10 7.34 -19.18 -16.10
CA LEU A 10 8.24 -18.10 -16.46
C LEU A 10 8.06 -17.07 -15.35
N GLY A 11 9.11 -16.82 -14.57
CA GLY A 11 9.12 -15.73 -13.60
C GLY A 11 8.74 -14.39 -14.22
N TYR A 12 8.88 -13.30 -13.47
CA TYR A 12 8.38 -11.97 -13.86
C TYR A 12 8.84 -11.44 -15.24
N GLY A 13 9.80 -12.10 -15.89
CA GLY A 13 10.39 -11.67 -17.14
C GLY A 13 11.36 -10.51 -16.90
N LYS A 14 11.80 -9.87 -17.99
CA LYS A 14 12.66 -8.69 -17.89
C LYS A 14 11.82 -7.44 -17.59
N PRO A 15 12.35 -6.46 -16.84
CA PRO A 15 11.69 -5.19 -16.62
C PRO A 15 11.47 -4.43 -17.95
N PRO A 16 10.51 -3.49 -18.04
CA PRO A 16 9.63 -3.00 -16.96
C PRO A 16 8.52 -3.98 -16.57
N TRP A 17 8.31 -4.15 -15.26
CA TRP A 17 7.18 -4.93 -14.74
C TRP A 17 5.98 -4.01 -14.50
N ILE A 18 4.82 -4.42 -15.00
CA ILE A 18 3.59 -3.64 -14.97
C ILE A 18 2.60 -4.29 -13.99
N PHE A 19 2.14 -3.51 -13.01
CA PHE A 19 1.13 -3.93 -12.05
C PHE A 19 -0.08 -3.01 -12.19
N LYS A 20 -1.30 -3.56 -12.22
CA LYS A 20 -2.55 -2.79 -12.22
C LYS A 20 -3.40 -3.25 -11.06
N GLY A 21 -3.91 -2.31 -10.27
CA GLY A 21 -4.68 -2.64 -9.09
C GLY A 21 -5.23 -1.45 -8.37
N ARG A 22 -5.75 -1.61 -7.16
CA ARG A 22 -6.15 -0.49 -6.30
C ARG A 22 -5.16 -0.38 -5.16
N ALA A 23 -4.84 0.83 -4.73
CA ALA A 23 -4.00 0.99 -3.55
C ALA A 23 -4.46 2.12 -2.63
N LEU A 24 -4.18 1.94 -1.35
CA LEU A 24 -4.36 2.89 -0.27
C LEU A 24 -2.97 3.29 0.23
N TYR A 25 -2.69 4.58 0.18
CA TYR A 25 -1.49 5.17 0.76
C TYR A 25 -1.90 5.94 2.02
N GLN A 26 -1.35 5.56 3.18
CA GLN A 26 -1.58 6.28 4.43
C GLN A 26 -0.27 6.69 5.06
N LEU A 27 0.00 7.99 4.99
CA LEU A 27 1.20 8.62 5.54
C LEU A 27 1.03 8.91 7.03
N HIS A 28 2.11 8.72 7.79
CA HIS A 28 2.17 9.02 9.22
C HIS A 28 3.49 9.69 9.57
N LEU A 29 3.47 10.50 10.62
CA LEU A 29 4.71 10.93 11.27
C LEU A 29 5.22 9.80 12.16
N VAL A 30 6.44 9.36 11.87
CA VAL A 30 7.14 8.31 12.62
C VAL A 30 8.27 9.00 13.37
N LYS A 31 8.44 8.69 14.66
CA LYS A 31 9.58 9.21 15.42
C LYS A 31 10.87 8.74 14.78
N SER A 32 11.82 9.66 14.61
CA SER A 32 13.12 9.38 14.00
C SER A 32 13.87 8.25 14.70
N GLU A 33 13.82 8.20 16.04
CA GLU A 33 14.45 7.14 16.84
C GLU A 33 13.97 5.74 16.45
N ILE A 34 12.66 5.60 16.16
CA ILE A 34 12.05 4.34 15.73
C ILE A 34 12.43 4.03 14.28
N ALA A 35 12.34 5.01 13.39
CA ALA A 35 12.73 4.84 11.98
C ALA A 35 14.19 4.39 11.84
N ARG A 36 15.09 4.91 12.68
CA ARG A 36 16.52 4.57 12.71
C ARG A 36 16.82 3.13 13.12
N ALA A 37 15.89 2.43 13.77
CA ALA A 37 16.05 1.00 14.05
C ALA A 37 15.94 0.14 12.77
N PHE A 38 15.24 0.63 11.74
CA PHE A 38 14.97 -0.10 10.49
C PHE A 38 15.78 0.42 9.30
N ILE A 39 16.24 1.67 9.36
CA ILE A 39 16.97 2.32 8.27
C ILE A 39 18.48 2.20 8.53
N PRO A 40 19.26 1.66 7.57
CA PRO A 40 20.72 1.57 7.70
C PRO A 40 21.36 2.94 7.97
N LYS A 41 22.38 2.97 8.83
CA LYS A 41 22.99 4.21 9.37
C LYS A 41 23.65 5.07 8.30
N GLU A 42 24.11 4.47 7.21
CA GLU A 42 24.68 5.14 6.05
C GLU A 42 23.68 6.04 5.31
N PHE A 43 22.38 5.76 5.40
CA PHE A 43 21.36 6.59 4.78
C PHE A 43 21.01 7.74 5.70
N ARG A 44 21.09 8.97 5.17
CA ARG A 44 20.64 10.14 5.91
C ARG A 44 19.11 10.15 5.96
N LEU A 45 18.53 10.11 7.15
CA LEU A 45 17.08 10.23 7.32
C LEU A 45 16.64 11.67 7.02
N VAL A 46 15.54 11.81 6.28
CA VAL A 46 14.85 13.09 6.11
C VAL A 46 13.91 13.26 7.29
N GLU A 47 14.28 14.14 8.20
CA GLU A 47 13.57 14.36 9.46
C GLU A 47 13.44 15.84 9.81
N ALA A 48 12.37 16.16 10.54
CA ALA A 48 12.13 17.47 11.13
C ALA A 48 11.54 17.27 12.53
N PHE A 49 12.05 18.02 13.51
CA PHE A 49 11.60 17.98 14.92
C PHE A 49 11.61 16.57 15.54
N GLY A 50 12.53 15.70 15.12
CA GLY A 50 12.62 14.32 15.61
C GLY A 50 11.59 13.36 15.00
N TYR A 51 10.96 13.74 13.89
CA TYR A 51 10.04 12.91 13.12
C TYR A 51 10.44 12.82 11.65
N THR A 52 10.13 11.69 11.03
CA THR A 52 10.21 11.46 9.59
C THR A 52 8.82 11.08 9.05
N LEU A 53 8.66 11.16 7.73
CA LEU A 53 7.44 10.74 7.06
C LEU A 53 7.54 9.24 6.76
N GLY A 54 6.71 8.44 7.44
CA GLY A 54 6.54 7.02 7.17
C GLY A 54 5.09 6.70 6.83
N GLY A 55 4.69 5.46 7.08
CA GLY A 55 3.31 5.02 6.92
C GLY A 55 3.21 3.64 6.31
N PHE A 56 2.16 3.41 5.54
CA PHE A 56 2.01 2.16 4.81
C PHE A 56 1.32 2.36 3.46
N PHE A 57 1.55 1.40 2.60
CA PHE A 57 0.95 1.27 1.28
C PHE A 57 0.31 -0.12 1.18
N LEU A 58 -1.02 -0.16 1.05
CA LEU A 58 -1.79 -1.39 0.87
C LEU A 58 -2.32 -1.44 -0.55
N ALA A 59 -1.89 -2.42 -1.34
CA ALA A 59 -2.30 -2.61 -2.72
C ALA A 59 -3.02 -3.95 -2.92
N SER A 60 -3.97 -3.93 -3.85
CA SER A 60 -4.69 -5.10 -4.37
C SER A 60 -4.52 -5.10 -5.88
N TYR A 61 -3.60 -5.94 -6.38
CA TYR A 61 -3.31 -6.07 -7.79
C TYR A 61 -4.27 -7.03 -8.48
N GLU A 62 -4.86 -6.57 -9.57
CA GLU A 62 -5.80 -7.31 -10.42
C GLU A 62 -5.09 -7.85 -11.67
N ASP A 63 -3.96 -7.26 -12.06
CA ASP A 63 -3.12 -7.68 -13.18
C ASP A 63 -1.64 -7.44 -12.84
N SER A 64 -0.81 -8.48 -12.89
CA SER A 64 0.64 -8.39 -12.67
C SER A 64 1.36 -9.63 -13.22
N PRO A 65 2.70 -9.64 -13.34
CA PRO A 65 3.44 -10.83 -13.75
C PRO A 65 3.24 -12.05 -12.82
N ALA A 66 2.98 -11.85 -11.52
CA ALA A 66 2.61 -12.93 -10.59
C ALA A 66 1.11 -13.26 -10.56
N GLY A 67 0.30 -12.59 -11.40
CA GLY A 67 -1.16 -12.67 -11.33
C GLY A 67 -1.76 -11.76 -10.24
N VAL A 68 -2.90 -12.16 -9.70
CA VAL A 68 -3.66 -11.37 -8.71
C VAL A 68 -3.07 -11.60 -7.32
N PHE A 69 -2.70 -10.52 -6.62
CA PHE A 69 -2.17 -10.61 -5.26
C PHE A 69 -2.38 -9.32 -4.47
N ASP A 70 -2.34 -9.41 -3.15
CA ASP A 70 -2.37 -8.27 -2.22
C ASP A 70 -0.96 -8.01 -1.67
N GLU A 71 -0.63 -6.74 -1.47
CA GLU A 71 0.65 -6.28 -0.96
C GLU A 71 0.46 -5.22 0.13
N LEU A 72 1.18 -5.36 1.24
CA LEU A 72 1.29 -4.34 2.27
C LEU A 72 2.76 -3.97 2.48
N VAL A 73 3.11 -2.74 2.16
CA VAL A 73 4.44 -2.16 2.40
C VAL A 73 4.37 -1.26 3.62
N VAL A 74 5.20 -1.54 4.62
CA VAL A 74 5.39 -0.69 5.79
C VAL A 74 6.61 0.20 5.54
N ILE A 75 6.39 1.51 5.58
CA ILE A 75 7.40 2.53 5.30
C ILE A 75 7.88 3.12 6.63
N ALA A 76 9.15 2.87 6.97
CA ALA A 76 9.73 3.38 8.22
C ALA A 76 10.03 4.88 8.16
N GLY A 77 10.39 5.39 6.99
CA GLY A 77 10.76 6.79 6.83
C GLY A 77 11.20 7.13 5.41
N ILE A 78 11.56 8.40 5.21
CA ILE A 78 12.17 8.87 3.96
C ILE A 78 13.67 9.01 4.14
N VAL A 79 14.46 8.41 3.25
CA VAL A 79 15.91 8.54 3.21
C VAL A 79 16.35 9.52 2.12
N TRP A 80 17.40 10.27 2.42
CA TRP A 80 18.07 11.18 1.48
C TRP A 80 19.12 10.41 0.69
N ASN A 81 19.03 10.48 -0.63
CA ASN A 81 20.04 9.97 -1.55
C ASN A 81 20.19 10.99 -2.69
N PRO A 82 21.19 11.89 -2.63
CA PRO A 82 21.35 12.97 -3.59
C PRO A 82 21.19 12.51 -5.05
N PRO A 83 20.43 13.22 -5.88
CA PRO A 83 19.74 14.49 -5.62
C PRO A 83 18.31 14.35 -5.05
N THR A 84 17.85 13.14 -4.75
CA THR A 84 16.44 12.85 -4.40
C THR A 84 16.26 12.29 -2.99
N SER A 85 15.01 12.00 -2.62
CA SER A 85 14.65 11.25 -1.42
C SER A 85 13.73 10.10 -1.77
N CYS A 86 13.77 9.03 -0.97
CA CYS A 86 13.04 7.79 -1.26
C CYS A 86 12.44 7.19 0.01
N ALA A 87 11.30 6.54 -0.12
CA ALA A 87 10.69 5.79 0.96
C ALA A 87 11.50 4.52 1.25
N TRP A 88 11.79 4.26 2.53
CA TRP A 88 12.43 3.02 2.97
C TRP A 88 11.37 2.03 3.44
N ALA A 89 11.20 0.94 2.67
CA ALA A 89 10.32 -0.17 3.04
C ALA A 89 11.01 -1.00 4.15
N ALA A 90 10.49 -0.92 5.36
CA ALA A 90 10.97 -1.75 6.47
C ALA A 90 10.43 -3.17 6.40
N ARG A 91 9.26 -3.34 5.78
CA ARG A 91 8.61 -4.64 5.62
C ARG A 91 7.71 -4.64 4.40
N VAL A 92 7.68 -5.76 3.68
CA VAL A 92 6.73 -6.00 2.59
C VAL A 92 6.03 -7.32 2.85
N LEU A 93 4.70 -7.34 2.83
CA LEU A 93 3.89 -8.53 3.06
C LEU A 93 3.06 -8.80 1.81
N VAL A 94 3.08 -10.03 1.31
CA VAL A 94 2.35 -10.42 0.10
C VAL A 94 1.68 -11.78 0.26
N ASN A 95 0.53 -12.00 -0.38
CA ASN A 95 -0.14 -13.31 -0.38
C ASN A 95 0.28 -14.23 -1.54
N SER A 96 1.24 -13.83 -2.37
CA SER A 96 1.78 -14.64 -3.45
C SER A 96 3.24 -15.01 -3.18
N GLY A 97 3.55 -16.31 -3.25
CA GLY A 97 4.91 -16.82 -3.12
C GLY A 97 5.82 -16.30 -4.24
N ASP A 98 5.34 -16.28 -5.48
CA ASP A 98 6.08 -15.76 -6.64
C ASP A 98 6.41 -14.28 -6.48
N ALA A 99 5.47 -13.48 -5.95
CA ALA A 99 5.71 -12.07 -5.68
C ALA A 99 6.71 -11.86 -4.53
N CYS A 100 6.66 -12.70 -3.51
CA CYS A 100 7.61 -12.67 -2.41
C CYS A 100 9.03 -12.99 -2.90
N ASP A 101 9.16 -14.06 -3.68
CA ASP A 101 10.43 -14.51 -4.24
C ASP A 101 11.04 -13.49 -5.20
N HIS A 102 10.23 -12.94 -6.11
CA HIS A 102 10.67 -11.89 -7.01
C HIS A 102 11.09 -10.62 -6.27
N GLY A 103 10.26 -10.18 -5.31
CA GLY A 103 10.57 -9.04 -4.45
C GLY A 103 11.91 -9.21 -3.74
N ARG A 104 12.22 -10.40 -3.23
CA ARG A 104 13.49 -10.70 -2.56
C ARG A 104 14.68 -10.77 -3.52
N LYS A 105 14.55 -11.51 -4.62
CA LYS A 105 15.66 -11.92 -5.50
C LYS A 105 16.01 -10.87 -6.55
N ASP A 106 15.00 -10.25 -7.16
CA ASP A 106 15.21 -9.30 -8.26
C ASP A 106 15.15 -7.85 -7.76
N VAL A 107 14.25 -7.58 -6.80
CA VAL A 107 14.01 -6.22 -6.30
C VAL A 107 14.65 -5.99 -4.93
N GLY A 108 15.22 -6.98 -4.24
CA GLY A 108 15.88 -6.80 -2.94
C GLY A 108 14.99 -6.31 -1.78
N LEU A 109 13.67 -6.48 -1.86
CA LEU A 109 12.70 -6.08 -0.83
C LEU A 109 12.73 -7.03 0.38
N PRO A 110 12.43 -6.53 1.60
CA PRO A 110 12.24 -7.36 2.78
C PRO A 110 10.84 -8.02 2.76
N SER A 111 10.56 -8.78 1.70
CA SER A 111 9.25 -9.40 1.47
C SER A 111 9.05 -10.65 2.33
N GLN A 112 7.83 -10.86 2.81
CA GLN A 112 7.39 -12.04 3.55
C GLN A 112 5.99 -12.45 3.09
N VAL A 113 5.71 -13.76 3.15
CA VAL A 113 4.39 -14.27 2.80
C VAL A 113 3.42 -14.01 3.96
N ALA A 114 2.24 -13.49 3.63
CA ALA A 114 1.18 -13.19 4.57
C ALA A 114 -0.19 -13.48 3.97
N LYS A 115 -1.15 -13.78 4.83
CA LYS A 115 -2.56 -13.98 4.51
C LYS A 115 -3.31 -12.67 4.70
N PHE A 116 -4.10 -12.31 3.71
CA PHE A 116 -4.96 -11.12 3.72
C PHE A 116 -6.42 -11.57 3.79
N SER A 117 -7.13 -11.17 4.85
CA SER A 117 -8.55 -11.44 5.03
C SER A 117 -9.33 -10.13 5.03
N LYS A 118 -10.15 -9.92 4.01
CA LYS A 118 -11.00 -8.72 3.87
C LYS A 118 -12.42 -9.05 4.33
N LYS A 119 -12.90 -8.41 5.39
CA LYS A 119 -14.27 -8.53 5.90
C LYS A 119 -15.00 -7.21 5.70
N ILE A 120 -16.16 -7.25 5.04
CA ILE A 120 -17.02 -6.08 4.88
C ILE A 120 -18.04 -6.12 6.00
N THR A 121 -18.01 -5.14 6.89
CA THR A 121 -18.99 -4.99 7.97
C THR A 121 -19.86 -3.78 7.68
N ALA A 122 -21.16 -4.01 7.50
CA ALA A 122 -22.14 -2.94 7.46
C ALA A 122 -22.33 -2.40 8.88
N THR A 123 -21.97 -1.14 9.13
CA THR A 123 -22.10 -0.55 10.47
C THR A 123 -23.57 -0.23 10.76
N PRO A 124 -24.21 -0.80 11.81
CA PRO A 124 -25.58 -0.41 12.18
C PRO A 124 -25.59 1.00 12.80
N LYS A 125 -26.63 1.76 12.50
CA LYS A 125 -26.81 3.16 12.92
C LYS A 125 -26.89 3.27 14.45
N GLN A 126 -25.87 3.81 15.12
CA GLN A 126 -26.05 4.31 16.49
C GLN A 126 -26.96 5.55 16.45
N ARG A 127 -28.12 5.47 17.11
CA ARG A 127 -28.97 6.64 17.38
C ARG A 127 -28.15 7.63 18.20
N LYS A 128 -27.80 8.78 17.62
CA LYS A 128 -27.22 9.88 18.40
C LYS A 128 -28.27 10.37 19.40
N SER A 129 -27.90 10.31 20.68
CA SER A 129 -28.62 10.93 21.79
C SER A 129 -28.83 12.42 21.50
N LYS A 130 -30.05 12.91 21.76
CA LYS A 130 -30.45 14.33 21.68
C LYS A 130 -29.66 15.12 22.74
N PHE A 131 -28.54 15.72 22.36
CA PHE A 131 -27.98 16.84 23.11
C PHE A 131 -27.20 17.75 22.15
N ASN A 132 -27.94 18.68 21.55
CA ASN A 132 -27.53 20.03 21.13
C ASN A 132 -28.54 20.58 20.11
N GLY A 133 -29.75 20.86 20.60
CA GLY A 133 -30.80 21.61 19.88
C GLY A 133 -30.53 23.12 19.92
N PHE A 134 -29.44 23.57 19.30
CA PHE A 134 -29.16 25.01 19.15
C PHE A 134 -28.58 25.43 17.79
N LEU A 135 -28.55 24.53 16.80
CA LEU A 135 -28.10 24.87 15.43
C LEU A 135 -29.17 24.66 14.34
N ASP A 136 -30.38 24.25 14.70
CA ASP A 136 -31.46 23.95 13.74
C ASP A 136 -32.18 25.20 13.16
N THR A 137 -31.64 26.41 13.35
CA THR A 137 -32.27 27.67 12.89
C THR A 137 -31.78 28.17 11.52
N ILE A 138 -30.77 27.54 10.91
CA ILE A 138 -30.38 27.87 9.52
C ILE A 138 -30.74 26.67 8.63
N GLY A 139 -31.93 26.76 8.04
CA GLY A 139 -32.62 25.66 7.34
C GLY A 139 -31.86 25.05 6.17
N PHE A 140 -31.03 24.05 6.44
CA PHE A 140 -30.45 23.15 5.44
C PHE A 140 -30.56 21.68 5.87
N GLY A 141 -31.77 21.25 6.20
CA GLY A 141 -32.08 19.87 6.55
C GLY A 141 -32.37 19.02 5.31
N THR A 142 -31.36 18.38 4.74
CA THR A 142 -31.56 17.16 3.93
C THR A 142 -30.92 15.99 4.65
N ALA A 143 -31.74 15.23 5.39
CA ALA A 143 -31.34 13.97 5.98
C ALA A 143 -31.17 12.92 4.86
N SER A 144 -30.01 12.91 4.18
CA SER A 144 -29.64 11.79 3.33
C SER A 144 -28.91 10.74 4.15
N SER A 145 -29.53 9.57 4.29
CA SER A 145 -28.96 8.41 4.98
C SER A 145 -27.97 7.70 4.06
N SER A 146 -26.67 7.94 4.22
CA SER A 146 -25.65 7.07 3.61
C SER A 146 -25.31 5.93 4.59
N MET A 147 -25.40 4.69 4.11
CA MET A 147 -24.81 3.53 4.78
C MET A 147 -23.29 3.68 4.71
N LYS A 148 -22.61 3.42 5.84
CA LYS A 148 -21.15 3.45 5.92
C LYS A 148 -20.67 2.02 5.96
N ASP A 149 -20.12 1.57 4.84
CA ASP A 149 -19.48 0.25 4.75
C ASP A 149 -18.06 0.38 5.30
N CYS A 150 -17.70 -0.48 6.24
CA CYS A 150 -16.34 -0.60 6.76
C CYS A 150 -15.71 -1.86 6.17
N ILE A 151 -14.54 -1.73 5.56
CA ILE A 151 -13.73 -2.88 5.11
C ILE A 151 -12.62 -3.07 6.13
N ASP A 152 -12.64 -4.19 6.83
CA ASP A 152 -11.60 -4.60 7.75
C ASP A 152 -10.65 -5.57 7.03
N VAL A 153 -9.38 -5.18 6.90
CA VAL A 153 -8.32 -6.01 6.30
C VAL A 153 -7.42 -6.52 7.42
N LEU A 154 -7.52 -7.82 7.72
CA LEU A 154 -6.62 -8.51 8.64
C LEU A 154 -5.44 -9.08 7.85
N VAL A 155 -4.22 -8.82 8.32
CA VAL A 155 -2.98 -9.34 7.75
C VAL A 155 -2.28 -10.23 8.78
N THR A 156 -2.10 -11.50 8.42
CA THR A 156 -1.50 -12.53 9.28
C THR A 156 -0.26 -13.07 8.59
N GLU A 157 0.88 -13.06 9.25
CA GLU A 157 2.11 -13.62 8.69
C GLU A 157 2.12 -15.13 8.74
N THR A 158 2.69 -15.75 7.71
CA THR A 158 2.95 -17.19 7.69
C THR A 158 4.45 -17.43 7.78
N ASN A 159 4.99 -17.49 8.99
CA ASN A 159 6.36 -17.92 9.25
C ASN A 159 6.34 -19.35 9.80
N GLY A 160 6.36 -20.35 8.90
CA GLY A 160 6.31 -21.76 9.30
C GLY A 160 4.98 -22.18 9.93
N PRO A 161 4.94 -23.12 10.90
CA PRO A 161 3.71 -23.64 11.47
C PRO A 161 2.96 -22.66 12.40
N SER A 162 3.52 -21.48 12.67
CA SER A 162 2.87 -20.44 13.49
C SER A 162 2.34 -19.29 12.64
N GLU A 163 1.03 -19.10 12.64
CA GLU A 163 0.37 -17.91 12.12
C GLU A 163 0.37 -16.83 13.22
N THR A 164 0.88 -15.62 12.91
CA THR A 164 0.85 -14.48 13.84
C THR A 164 0.11 -13.31 13.20
N ASP A 165 -0.93 -12.81 13.86
CA ASP A 165 -1.66 -11.62 13.41
C ASP A 165 -0.76 -10.38 13.55
N ILE A 166 -0.41 -9.75 12.43
CA ILE A 166 0.46 -8.56 12.42
C ILE A 166 -0.37 -7.31 12.66
N CYS A 167 -1.42 -7.11 11.88
CA CYS A 167 -2.18 -5.87 11.92
C CYS A 167 -3.61 -6.03 11.36
N ASN A 168 -4.50 -5.18 11.87
CA ASN A 168 -5.86 -5.00 11.35
C ASN A 168 -6.01 -3.55 10.86
N ILE A 169 -6.28 -3.40 9.57
CA ILE A 169 -6.52 -2.10 8.93
C ILE A 169 -8.01 -1.94 8.71
N LYS A 170 -8.61 -0.96 9.40
CA LYS A 170 -10.02 -0.60 9.22
C LYS A 170 -10.15 0.53 8.21
N LEU A 171 -10.65 0.22 7.03
CA LEU A 171 -10.91 1.18 5.97
C LEU A 171 -12.38 1.60 6.02
N THR A 172 -12.63 2.87 6.33
CA THR A 172 -13.98 3.42 6.24
C THR A 172 -14.27 3.90 4.82
N THR A 173 -15.14 3.20 4.11
CA THR A 173 -15.76 3.68 2.87
C THR A 173 -16.94 4.59 3.24
N SER A 174 -16.66 5.87 3.51
CA SER A 174 -17.70 6.89 3.55
C SER A 174 -17.31 8.06 2.68
N VAL A 175 -18.10 8.31 1.63
CA VAL A 175 -18.28 9.68 1.13
C VAL A 175 -19.75 10.04 1.31
N PRO A 176 -20.09 11.11 2.03
CA PRO A 176 -21.48 11.53 2.19
C PRO A 176 -22.04 11.99 0.84
N GLY A 177 -23.12 11.35 0.39
CA GLY A 177 -24.24 12.03 -0.29
C GLY A 177 -23.97 12.88 -1.54
N VAL A 178 -22.89 12.66 -2.29
CA VAL A 178 -22.74 13.27 -3.63
C VAL A 178 -22.97 12.16 -4.66
N LYS A 179 -23.82 12.42 -5.67
CA LYS A 179 -23.91 11.57 -6.85
C LYS A 179 -22.52 11.57 -7.53
N PHE A 180 -21.72 10.54 -7.27
CA PHE A 180 -20.32 10.42 -7.73
C PHE A 180 -20.18 9.85 -9.16
N ASP A 181 -21.20 9.94 -10.00
CA ASP A 181 -21.09 9.39 -11.36
C ASP A 181 -20.17 10.21 -12.30
N GLU A 182 -19.62 11.36 -11.88
CA GLU A 182 -18.85 12.21 -12.81
C GLU A 182 -17.52 12.79 -12.29
N TRP A 183 -17.22 12.82 -10.98
CA TRP A 183 -15.93 13.38 -10.53
C TRP A 183 -14.82 12.33 -10.55
N LYS A 184 -14.17 12.15 -11.70
CA LYS A 184 -12.86 11.50 -11.78
C LYS A 184 -11.84 12.45 -11.16
N GLY A 185 -11.29 12.11 -9.99
CA GLY A 185 -10.23 12.90 -9.36
C GLY A 185 -9.02 13.07 -10.30
N PRO A 186 -8.14 14.04 -10.01
CA PRO A 186 -7.02 14.34 -10.89
C PRO A 186 -6.18 13.08 -11.14
N ALA A 187 -5.76 12.92 -12.40
CA ALA A 187 -4.75 11.93 -12.73
C ALA A 187 -3.42 12.37 -12.11
N ILE A 188 -2.85 11.50 -11.30
CA ILE A 188 -1.56 11.70 -10.66
C ILE A 188 -0.60 10.75 -11.36
N ARG A 189 0.45 11.31 -11.94
CA ARG A 189 1.60 10.57 -12.44
C ARG A 189 2.82 10.99 -11.66
N MET A 190 3.51 10.04 -11.05
CA MET A 190 4.72 10.27 -10.28
C MET A 190 5.79 9.26 -10.69
N SER A 191 7.03 9.71 -10.79
CA SER A 191 8.20 8.83 -10.91
C SER A 191 8.93 8.88 -9.59
N LEU A 192 8.90 7.77 -8.86
CA LEU A 192 9.52 7.65 -7.56
C LEU A 192 10.81 6.84 -7.72
N PRO A 193 12.00 7.46 -7.58
CA PRO A 193 13.19 6.66 -7.35
C PRO A 193 12.97 5.84 -6.08
N SER A 194 13.43 4.60 -6.10
CA SER A 194 13.24 3.64 -5.02
C SER A 194 14.51 2.83 -4.82
N PHE A 195 14.72 2.43 -3.58
CA PHE A 195 15.91 1.71 -3.14
C PHE A 195 15.52 0.54 -2.27
N SER A 196 16.33 -0.49 -2.35
CA SER A 196 16.15 -1.73 -1.60
C SER A 196 17.48 -2.48 -1.56
N GLY A 197 17.45 -3.72 -1.08
CA GLY A 197 18.64 -4.52 -0.82
C GLY A 197 19.08 -4.36 0.62
N ARG A 198 20.34 -4.71 0.91
CA ARG A 198 20.78 -5.01 2.29
C ARG A 198 19.91 -6.08 2.95
N THR A 199 19.45 -7.03 2.14
CA THR A 199 18.72 -8.22 2.58
C THR A 199 19.60 -9.45 2.39
N GLU A 200 19.19 -10.58 2.96
CA GLU A 200 19.89 -11.87 2.80
C GLU A 200 20.07 -12.26 1.32
N TYR A 201 19.07 -11.98 0.49
CA TYR A 201 19.07 -12.32 -0.93
C TYR A 201 19.79 -11.29 -1.80
N ASN A 202 19.84 -10.03 -1.37
CA ASN A 202 20.48 -8.94 -2.09
C ASN A 202 21.31 -8.08 -1.12
N PRO A 203 22.60 -8.38 -0.92
CA PRO A 203 23.45 -7.64 0.02
C PRO A 203 23.87 -6.27 -0.51
N ASN A 204 23.74 -6.02 -1.81
CA ASN A 204 24.03 -4.73 -2.41
C ASN A 204 22.79 -3.83 -2.40
N LEU A 205 23.01 -2.51 -2.46
CA LEU A 205 21.93 -1.54 -2.64
C LEU A 205 21.46 -1.57 -4.09
N LEU A 206 20.18 -1.89 -4.31
CA LEU A 206 19.55 -1.83 -5.63
C LEU A 206 18.85 -0.48 -5.80
N LYS A 207 18.92 0.06 -7.01
CA LYS A 207 18.26 1.30 -7.42
C LYS A 207 17.33 1.02 -8.58
N TYR A 208 16.10 1.51 -8.47
CA TYR A 208 15.09 1.40 -9.52
C TYR A 208 14.15 2.59 -9.49
N SER A 209 13.40 2.79 -10.57
CA SER A 209 12.33 3.78 -10.65
C SER A 209 10.99 3.08 -10.61
N CYS A 210 10.06 3.65 -9.86
CA CYS A 210 8.66 3.28 -9.84
C CYS A 210 7.84 4.41 -10.47
N SER A 211 7.29 4.19 -11.66
CA SER A 211 6.31 5.10 -12.25
C SER A 211 4.92 4.69 -11.79
N ILE A 212 4.27 5.56 -11.04
CA ILE A 212 2.89 5.38 -10.58
C ILE A 212 1.99 6.27 -11.41
N GLU A 213 0.95 5.67 -12.00
CA GLU A 213 -0.17 6.38 -12.59
C GLU A 213 -1.45 5.98 -11.87
N CYS A 214 -2.14 6.94 -11.27
CA CYS A 214 -3.40 6.67 -10.58
C CYS A 214 -4.37 7.85 -10.71
N ARG A 215 -5.66 7.59 -10.49
CA ARG A 215 -6.65 8.65 -10.28
C ARG A 215 -7.17 8.59 -8.86
N ARG A 216 -7.40 9.76 -8.25
CA ARG A 216 -8.08 9.79 -6.96
C ARG A 216 -9.55 9.40 -7.15
N GLN A 217 -9.90 8.24 -6.55
CA GLN A 217 -11.13 7.44 -6.61
C GLN A 217 -11.31 6.47 -7.82
N HIS A 218 -11.57 5.21 -7.43
CA HIS A 218 -12.09 4.06 -8.22
C HIS A 218 -11.46 3.78 -9.60
N GLN A 219 -10.16 3.98 -9.78
CA GLN A 219 -9.46 3.50 -10.98
C GLN A 219 -8.16 2.76 -10.63
N PRO A 220 -7.71 1.85 -11.52
CA PRO A 220 -6.52 1.07 -11.27
C PRO A 220 -5.28 1.99 -11.23
N LEU A 221 -4.55 1.90 -10.14
CA LEU A 221 -3.16 2.30 -9.98
C LEU A 221 -2.29 1.38 -10.84
N ILE A 222 -1.52 1.98 -11.73
CA ILE A 222 -0.53 1.31 -12.57
C ILE A 222 0.85 1.60 -12.00
N LEU A 223 1.60 0.55 -11.65
CA LEU A 223 3.00 0.64 -11.25
C LEU A 223 3.88 0.07 -12.35
N ASN A 224 4.91 0.82 -12.73
CA ASN A 224 5.98 0.33 -13.60
C ASN A 224 7.30 0.39 -12.83
N LEU A 225 7.97 -0.76 -12.67
CA LEU A 225 9.26 -0.85 -12.02
C LEU A 225 10.38 -1.07 -13.04
N THR A 226 11.41 -0.23 -13.01
CA THR A 226 12.59 -0.31 -13.91
C THR A 226 13.89 -0.18 -13.14
N HIS A 227 14.87 -1.07 -13.37
CA HIS A 227 16.20 -0.97 -12.80
C HIS A 227 17.03 0.19 -13.39
N PHE A 228 17.95 0.72 -12.59
CA PHE A 228 19.03 1.59 -13.06
C PHE A 228 20.33 0.80 -13.14
N ASP A 229 21.07 0.94 -14.24
CA ASP A 229 22.42 0.38 -14.43
C ASP A 229 23.48 1.16 -13.62
#